data_AF-H8G9E9-F1
#
_entry.id   AF-H8G9E9-F1
#
_cell.length_a   1.000
_cell.length_b   1.000
_cell.length_c   1.000
_cell.angle_alpha   90.00
_cell.angle_beta   90.00
_cell.angle_gamma   90.00
#
_symmetry.space_group_name_H-M   'P 1'
#
loop_
_entity.id
_entity.type
_entity.pdbx_description
1 polymer ?
#
loop_
_entity_poly.entity_id
_entity_poly.type
_entity_poly.pdbx_seq_one_letter_code
_entity_poly.pdbx_strand_id
1 'polypeptide(L)'
;HPFWVDDQGRWVNADALKPGDGLRIVDGERFDVLSTEHRTESHRVHNLTINGVHTYYAVKNQSPMLAHNSGGCLPDLRSWRSQRFNFGNETFLLDKKGMEHILTRHHPKYWDGSVKSSQSFFASSMSIGDVRDAIGQVLEQNREKLLQRGSVGMYQMRGEVDGVGYVLGVNRGRVGQFYPIG
;
A
#
# COMPACT_ATOMS: atom_id res chain seq x y z
N HIS A 1 -2.16 -3.11 16.98
CA HIS A 1 -1.12 -2.87 15.95
C HIS A 1 -0.95 -4.13 15.13
N PRO A 2 -1.05 -4.10 13.79
CA PRO A 2 -0.89 -5.28 12.96
C PRO A 2 0.58 -5.59 12.62
N PHE A 3 0.88 -6.89 12.45
CA PHE A 3 2.16 -7.46 12.02
C PHE A 3 1.95 -8.35 10.78
N TRP A 4 2.89 -8.35 9.83
CA TRP A 4 2.83 -9.27 8.69
C TRP A 4 3.29 -10.65 9.13
N VAL A 5 2.44 -11.67 8.93
CA VAL A 5 2.77 -13.06 9.24
C VAL A 5 2.97 -13.82 7.92
N ASP A 6 4.23 -14.20 7.65
CA ASP A 6 4.66 -14.85 6.40
C ASP A 6 3.95 -16.19 6.18
N ASP A 7 3.79 -17.01 7.23
CA ASP A 7 3.11 -18.30 7.14
C ASP A 7 1.64 -18.19 6.76
N GLN A 8 1.05 -17.03 7.02
CA GLN A 8 -0.36 -16.75 6.80
C GLN A 8 -0.57 -15.84 5.59
N GLY A 9 0.50 -15.31 4.98
CA GLY A 9 0.44 -14.38 3.86
C GLY A 9 -0.45 -13.16 4.12
N ARG A 10 -0.60 -12.75 5.39
CA ARG A 10 -1.56 -11.72 5.80
C ARG A 10 -1.07 -10.93 7.00
N TRP A 11 -1.63 -9.73 7.15
CA TRP A 11 -1.47 -8.93 8.35
C TRP A 11 -2.38 -9.42 9.48
N VAL A 12 -1.84 -9.51 10.70
CA VAL A 12 -2.49 -10.03 11.91
C VAL A 12 -2.35 -9.00 13.02
N ASN A 13 -3.42 -8.68 13.75
CA ASN A 13 -3.33 -7.78 14.90
C ASN A 13 -2.45 -8.40 16.01
N ALA A 14 -1.76 -7.55 16.78
CA ALA A 14 -0.87 -7.97 17.87
C ALA A 14 -1.52 -8.92 18.89
N ASP A 15 -2.81 -8.71 19.17
CA ASP A 15 -3.62 -9.55 20.06
C ASP A 15 -4.02 -10.90 19.45
N ALA A 16 -3.82 -11.07 18.14
CA ALA A 16 -4.10 -12.29 17.40
C ALA A 16 -2.83 -13.04 16.97
N LEU A 17 -1.63 -12.55 17.34
CA LEU A 17 -0.37 -13.25 17.13
C LEU A 17 -0.28 -14.49 18.02
N LYS A 18 0.31 -15.55 17.47
CA LYS A 18 0.52 -16.81 18.18
C LYS A 18 2.00 -17.19 18.17
N PRO A 19 2.47 -17.89 19.22
CA PRO A 19 3.75 -18.55 19.15
C PRO A 19 3.84 -19.45 17.91
N GLY A 20 4.92 -19.34 17.15
CA GLY A 20 5.14 -20.01 15.87
C GLY A 20 4.78 -19.19 14.63
N ASP A 21 4.13 -18.02 14.77
CA ASP A 21 3.90 -17.13 13.63
C ASP A 21 5.23 -16.56 13.12
N GLY A 22 5.56 -16.79 11.84
CA GLY A 22 6.72 -16.17 11.20
C GLY A 22 6.48 -14.69 10.90
N LEU A 23 7.17 -13.80 11.60
CA LEU A 23 7.20 -12.37 11.32
C LEU A 23 8.34 -12.03 10.37
N ARG A 24 8.09 -11.11 9.45
CA ARG A 24 9.13 -10.62 8.53
C ARG A 24 9.57 -9.22 8.89
N ILE A 25 10.88 -9.03 8.97
CA ILE A 25 11.48 -7.71 9.14
C ILE A 25 11.89 -7.14 7.78
N VAL A 26 12.22 -5.86 7.74
CA VAL A 26 12.37 -5.10 6.47
C VAL A 26 13.53 -5.60 5.60
N ASP A 27 14.55 -6.20 6.20
CA ASP A 27 15.68 -6.82 5.47
C ASP A 27 15.35 -8.22 4.93
N GLY A 28 14.12 -8.70 5.13
CA GLY A 28 13.64 -9.98 4.64
C GLY A 28 13.93 -11.15 5.58
N GLU A 29 14.62 -10.93 6.70
CA GLU A 29 14.83 -11.93 7.74
C GLU A 29 13.50 -12.29 8.42
N ARG A 30 13.36 -13.59 8.71
CA ARG A 30 12.17 -14.17 9.33
C ARG A 30 12.46 -14.50 10.79
N PHE A 31 11.58 -14.05 11.68
CA PHE A 31 11.62 -14.38 13.10
C PHE A 31 10.33 -15.05 13.49
N ASP A 32 10.40 -16.19 14.18
CA ASP A 32 9.21 -16.82 14.72
C ASP A 32 8.85 -16.18 16.06
N VAL A 33 7.55 -15.94 16.28
CA VAL A 33 7.05 -15.52 17.60
C VAL A 33 7.33 -16.66 18.59
N LEU A 34 8.21 -16.43 19.57
CA LEU A 34 8.56 -17.48 20.55
C LEU A 34 7.52 -17.60 21.66
N SER A 35 6.95 -16.49 22.08
CA SER A 35 5.89 -16.43 23.09
C SER A 35 5.08 -15.14 22.94
N THR A 36 3.84 -15.16 23.40
CA THR A 36 3.01 -13.97 23.58
C THR A 36 2.62 -13.85 25.04
N GLU A 37 2.83 -12.69 25.64
CA GLU A 37 2.38 -12.38 27.00
C GLU A 37 1.34 -11.27 26.94
N HIS A 38 0.14 -11.54 27.43
CA HIS A 38 -0.89 -10.53 27.62
C HIS A 38 -0.71 -9.95 29.02
N ARG A 39 -0.24 -8.69 29.10
CA ARG A 39 -0.21 -7.96 30.36
C ARG A 39 -1.30 -6.90 30.39
N THR A 40 -2.15 -7.00 31.40
CA THR A 40 -3.13 -5.96 31.74
C THR A 40 -2.57 -5.20 32.94
N GLU A 41 -1.78 -4.18 32.66
CA GLU A 41 -1.25 -3.28 33.69
C GLU A 41 -1.73 -1.86 33.39
N SER A 42 -2.29 -1.18 34.39
CA SER A 42 -2.58 0.26 34.33
C SER A 42 -1.28 1.05 34.50
N HIS A 43 -0.42 1.01 33.50
CA HIS A 43 0.72 1.93 33.42
C HIS A 43 0.26 3.24 32.78
N ARG A 44 0.74 4.37 33.32
CA ARG A 44 0.73 5.63 32.59
C ARG A 44 1.70 5.49 31.42
N VAL A 45 1.22 4.93 30.32
CA VAL A 45 1.96 4.90 29.07
C VAL A 45 2.12 6.34 28.60
N HIS A 46 3.36 6.79 28.49
CA HIS A 46 3.64 8.13 27.99
C HIS A 46 3.40 8.13 26.48
N ASN A 47 2.23 8.60 26.05
CA ASN A 47 2.09 9.18 24.71
C ASN A 47 2.97 10.45 24.65
N LEU A 48 4.21 10.34 24.19
CA LEU A 48 5.05 11.36 23.59
C LEU A 48 4.22 12.03 22.51
N THR A 49 3.54 13.08 22.93
CA THR A 49 3.05 14.11 22.05
C THR A 49 4.27 14.86 21.51
N ILE A 50 4.89 14.30 20.48
CA ILE A 50 5.73 15.03 19.54
C ILE A 50 4.81 15.31 18.34
N ASN A 51 4.90 16.50 17.75
CA ASN A 51 4.13 16.92 16.57
C ASN A 51 4.48 16.09 15.33
N GLY A 52 4.06 14.82 15.31
CA GLY A 52 4.36 13.84 14.27
C GLY A 52 4.59 12.44 14.85
N VAL A 53 3.74 11.50 14.44
CA VAL A 53 3.88 10.04 14.48
C VAL A 53 4.01 9.37 15.86
N HIS A 54 2.90 8.81 16.33
CA HIS A 54 2.84 7.82 17.40
C HIS A 54 3.31 6.44 16.90
N THR A 55 4.53 6.04 17.26
CA THR A 55 4.88 4.63 17.44
C THR A 55 5.92 4.48 18.56
N TYR A 56 5.63 3.59 19.51
CA TYR A 56 6.59 3.09 20.48
C TYR A 56 7.24 1.82 19.98
N TYR A 57 8.57 1.79 20.01
CA TYR A 57 9.36 0.56 19.93
C TYR A 57 9.77 0.19 21.34
N ALA A 58 9.38 -1.00 21.83
CA ALA A 58 10.04 -1.61 22.97
C ALA A 58 11.15 -2.52 22.43
N VAL A 59 12.39 -2.06 22.51
CA VAL A 59 13.57 -2.79 22.04
C VAL A 59 14.24 -3.49 23.21
N LYS A 60 14.49 -4.80 23.09
CA LYS A 60 15.66 -5.43 23.71
C LYS A 60 16.44 -6.11 22.59
N ASN A 61 17.55 -5.47 22.21
CA ASN A 61 18.59 -5.91 21.30
C ASN A 61 18.30 -5.87 19.77
N GLN A 62 18.77 -4.78 19.16
CA GLN A 62 19.46 -4.69 17.86
C GLN A 62 18.78 -5.00 16.50
N SER A 63 17.46 -5.23 16.39
CA SER A 63 16.81 -5.27 15.05
C SER A 63 15.59 -4.31 14.95
N PRO A 64 15.61 -3.29 14.07
CA PRO A 64 14.53 -2.30 14.00
C PRO A 64 13.35 -2.80 13.13
N MET A 65 12.31 -3.32 13.78
CA MET A 65 11.04 -3.67 13.12
C MET A 65 10.06 -2.50 13.08
N LEU A 66 10.02 -1.86 11.91
CA LEU A 66 9.07 -0.90 11.33
C LEU A 66 7.71 -0.68 12.03
N ALA A 67 7.37 0.58 12.25
CA ALA A 67 5.99 1.02 12.35
C ALA A 67 5.78 2.35 11.61
N HIS A 68 4.80 2.35 10.72
CA HIS A 68 4.43 3.50 9.88
C HIS A 68 3.14 4.13 10.39
N ASN A 69 3.21 5.40 10.74
CA ASN A 69 2.07 6.22 11.06
C ASN A 69 1.66 7.03 9.82
N SER A 70 0.39 6.85 9.46
CA SER A 70 -0.25 7.44 8.30
C SER A 70 -0.30 8.97 8.38
N GLY A 71 0.06 9.66 7.28
CA GLY A 71 -0.33 11.05 7.06
C GLY A 71 0.71 12.00 6.48
N GLY A 72 1.94 11.55 6.23
CA GLY A 72 3.01 12.39 5.69
C GLY A 72 3.71 11.74 4.51
N CYS A 73 3.64 12.39 3.35
CA CYS A 73 4.39 12.15 2.11
C CYS A 73 5.36 10.96 2.17
N LEU A 74 5.03 9.85 1.51
CA LEU A 74 5.97 8.74 1.29
C LEU A 74 7.34 9.28 0.84
N PRO A 75 8.45 9.04 1.59
CA PRO A 75 9.78 9.53 1.24
C PRO A 75 10.21 9.12 -0.17
N ASP A 76 9.85 7.91 -0.57
CA ASP A 76 10.14 7.34 -1.89
C ASP A 76 9.39 8.06 -3.04
N LEU A 77 8.40 8.92 -2.72
CA LEU A 77 7.71 9.81 -3.66
C LEU A 77 8.17 11.27 -3.57
N ARG A 78 9.28 11.59 -2.88
CA ARG A 78 9.79 12.98 -2.79
C ARG A 78 10.13 13.57 -4.15
N SER A 79 10.78 12.79 -5.01
CA SER A 79 11.17 13.20 -6.37
C SER A 79 10.13 12.84 -7.43
N TRP A 80 8.95 12.34 -7.03
CA TRP A 80 7.91 11.92 -7.97
C TRP A 80 7.45 13.08 -8.84
N ARG A 81 7.46 12.87 -10.16
CA ARG A 81 6.87 13.77 -11.15
C ARG A 81 5.56 13.17 -11.61
N SER A 82 4.49 13.97 -11.68
CA SER A 82 3.20 13.49 -12.16
C SER A 82 3.33 12.94 -13.58
N GLN A 83 2.73 11.78 -13.82
CA GLN A 83 2.74 11.12 -15.12
C GLN A 83 1.48 11.50 -15.89
N ARG A 84 1.64 11.82 -17.18
CA ARG A 84 0.55 12.17 -18.10
C ARG A 84 0.44 11.11 -19.17
N PHE A 85 -0.76 10.58 -19.36
CA PHE A 85 -1.10 9.62 -20.39
C PHE A 85 -2.11 10.26 -21.33
N ASN A 86 -1.77 10.38 -22.61
CA ASN A 86 -2.56 11.11 -23.58
C ASN A 86 -3.23 10.14 -24.57
N PHE A 87 -4.54 10.31 -24.74
CA PHE A 87 -5.35 9.52 -25.67
C PHE A 87 -6.19 10.48 -26.50
N GLY A 88 -5.78 10.72 -27.75
CA GLY A 88 -6.38 11.79 -28.55
C GLY A 88 -6.18 13.15 -27.86
N ASN A 89 -7.27 13.87 -27.60
CA ASN A 89 -7.26 15.14 -26.87
C ASN A 89 -7.44 14.98 -25.35
N GLU A 90 -7.59 13.76 -24.86
CA GLU A 90 -7.85 13.46 -23.46
C GLU A 90 -6.53 13.22 -22.72
N THR A 91 -6.39 13.80 -21.53
CA THR A 91 -5.22 13.62 -20.66
C THR A 91 -5.62 12.95 -19.36
N PHE A 92 -4.93 11.87 -19.02
CA PHE A 92 -5.05 11.19 -17.74
C PHE A 92 -3.81 11.42 -16.89
N LEU A 93 -4.00 11.76 -15.62
CA LEU A 93 -2.95 12.20 -14.72
C LEU A 93 -2.80 11.24 -13.54
N LEU A 94 -1.60 10.69 -13.38
CA LEU A 94 -1.17 10.04 -12.14
C LEU A 94 -0.29 11.01 -11.36
N ASP A 95 -0.92 11.74 -10.44
CA ASP A 95 -0.21 12.68 -9.56
C ASP A 95 0.38 11.98 -8.32
N LYS A 96 1.18 12.71 -7.55
CA LYS A 96 1.82 12.19 -6.33
C LYS A 96 0.80 11.64 -5.33
N LYS A 97 -0.32 12.34 -5.12
CA LYS A 97 -1.38 11.91 -4.20
C LYS A 97 -2.06 10.61 -4.67
N GLY A 98 -2.15 10.40 -5.97
CA GLY A 98 -2.76 9.22 -6.58
C GLY A 98 -1.86 8.02 -6.37
N MET A 99 -0.58 8.17 -6.69
CA MET A 99 0.42 7.14 -6.42
C MET A 99 0.53 6.84 -4.92
N GLU A 100 0.58 7.85 -4.06
CA GLU A 100 0.62 7.68 -2.61
C GLU A 100 -0.59 6.88 -2.10
N HIS A 101 -1.80 7.24 -2.53
CA HIS A 101 -3.01 6.50 -2.19
C HIS A 101 -2.94 5.03 -2.64
N ILE A 102 -2.49 4.78 -3.87
CA ILE A 102 -2.37 3.42 -4.41
C ILE A 102 -1.37 2.61 -3.59
N LEU A 103 -0.20 3.17 -3.28
CA LEU A 103 0.84 2.47 -2.53
C LEU A 103 0.42 2.20 -1.08
N THR A 104 -0.08 3.20 -0.35
CA THR A 104 -0.46 3.00 1.06
C THR A 104 -1.69 2.12 1.23
N ARG A 105 -2.45 1.92 0.16
CA ARG A 105 -3.64 1.06 0.17
C ARG A 105 -3.43 -0.29 -0.47
N HIS A 106 -2.42 -0.51 -1.31
CA HIS A 106 -2.31 -1.79 -2.05
C HIS A 106 -0.89 -2.33 -2.14
N HIS A 107 0.13 -1.64 -1.62
CA HIS A 107 1.50 -2.15 -1.65
C HIS A 107 1.95 -2.61 -0.26
N PRO A 108 2.39 -3.88 -0.08
CA PRO A 108 2.79 -4.41 1.24
C PRO A 108 3.81 -3.54 1.99
N LYS A 109 4.83 -3.03 1.29
CA LYS A 109 5.86 -2.13 1.86
C LYS A 109 5.32 -0.81 2.43
N TYR A 110 4.28 -0.25 1.83
CA TYR A 110 3.80 1.11 2.16
C TYR A 110 2.46 1.11 2.89
N TRP A 111 1.89 -0.08 3.13
CA TRP A 111 0.54 -0.21 3.65
C TRP A 111 0.39 0.47 5.01
N ASP A 112 -0.69 1.25 5.15
CA ASP A 112 -0.95 2.07 6.33
C ASP A 112 -1.68 1.34 7.47
N GLY A 113 -1.94 0.04 7.33
CA GLY A 113 -2.69 -0.75 8.30
C GLY A 113 -4.21 -0.62 8.19
N SER A 114 -4.73 0.09 7.18
CA SER A 114 -6.18 0.22 7.00
C SER A 114 -6.81 -1.10 6.55
N VAL A 115 -7.68 -1.67 7.39
CA VAL A 115 -8.41 -2.91 7.12
C VAL A 115 -9.79 -2.57 6.53
N LYS A 116 -10.07 -3.07 5.32
CA LYS A 116 -11.40 -3.04 4.70
C LYS A 116 -11.88 -4.47 4.41
N SER A 117 -13.18 -4.64 4.17
CA SER A 117 -13.82 -5.95 3.93
C SER A 117 -13.23 -6.74 2.75
N SER A 118 -12.57 -6.06 1.80
CA SER A 118 -11.75 -6.67 0.76
C SER A 118 -10.53 -5.79 0.54
N GLN A 119 -9.35 -6.37 0.67
CA GLN A 119 -8.07 -5.70 0.55
C GLN A 119 -7.15 -6.58 -0.30
N SER A 120 -6.81 -6.11 -1.49
CA SER A 120 -5.85 -6.79 -2.37
C SER A 120 -4.51 -6.05 -2.38
N PHE A 121 -3.44 -6.81 -2.54
CA PHE A 121 -2.08 -6.30 -2.52
C PHE A 121 -1.34 -6.62 -3.81
N PHE A 122 -0.53 -5.66 -4.27
CA PHE A 122 0.52 -5.90 -5.26
C PHE A 122 1.52 -6.94 -4.75
N ALA A 123 2.21 -7.61 -5.67
CA ALA A 123 3.38 -8.39 -5.29
C ALA A 123 4.39 -7.47 -4.56
N SER A 124 4.94 -7.95 -3.45
CA SER A 124 5.85 -7.17 -2.61
C SER A 124 7.13 -6.72 -3.33
N SER A 125 7.48 -7.40 -4.43
CA SER A 125 8.61 -7.09 -5.31
C SER A 125 8.34 -5.93 -6.27
N MET A 126 7.09 -5.51 -6.47
CA MET A 126 6.78 -4.42 -7.40
C MET A 126 7.39 -3.11 -6.91
N SER A 127 8.26 -2.51 -7.70
CA SER A 127 8.74 -1.16 -7.47
C SER A 127 7.62 -0.13 -7.73
N ILE A 128 7.83 1.11 -7.28
CA ILE A 128 6.96 2.24 -7.65
C ILE A 128 6.90 2.41 -9.18
N GLY A 129 8.01 2.10 -9.87
CA GLY A 129 8.08 2.09 -11.33
C GLY A 129 7.18 1.01 -11.94
N ASP A 130 7.20 -0.20 -11.41
CA ASP A 130 6.38 -1.31 -11.90
C ASP A 130 4.89 -1.01 -11.72
N VAL A 131 4.49 -0.42 -10.59
CA VAL A 131 3.11 0.04 -10.37
C VAL A 131 2.71 1.12 -11.38
N ARG A 132 3.59 2.10 -11.65
CA ARG A 132 3.36 3.12 -12.68
C ARG A 132 3.18 2.49 -14.07
N ASP A 133 4.03 1.55 -14.42
CA ASP A 133 4.05 0.95 -15.76
C ASP A 133 2.84 0.04 -15.96
N ALA A 134 2.42 -0.71 -14.93
CA ALA A 134 1.19 -1.47 -14.95
C ALA A 134 -0.06 -0.56 -15.13
N ILE A 135 -0.10 0.60 -14.46
CA ILE A 135 -1.16 1.61 -14.69
C ILE A 135 -1.17 2.05 -16.16
N GLY A 136 -0.01 2.34 -16.74
CA GLY A 136 0.13 2.73 -18.14
C GLY A 136 -0.37 1.65 -19.11
N GLN A 137 -0.03 0.38 -18.85
CA GLN A 137 -0.49 -0.75 -19.66
C GLN A 137 -2.01 -0.93 -19.59
N VAL A 138 -2.61 -0.85 -18.40
CA VAL A 138 -4.07 -0.95 -18.25
C VAL A 138 -4.77 0.24 -18.94
N LEU A 139 -4.18 1.43 -18.90
CA LEU A 139 -4.66 2.59 -19.68
C LEU A 139 -4.65 2.30 -21.18
N GLU A 140 -3.54 1.81 -21.73
CA GLU A 140 -3.43 1.52 -23.16
C GLU A 140 -4.40 0.43 -23.62
N GLN A 141 -4.58 -0.64 -22.82
CA GLN A 141 -5.55 -1.70 -23.10
C GLN A 141 -7.00 -1.18 -23.21
N ASN A 142 -7.31 -0.03 -22.62
CA ASN A 142 -8.65 0.57 -22.62
C ASN A 142 -8.73 1.83 -23.48
N ARG A 143 -7.80 2.01 -24.44
CA ARG A 143 -7.73 3.18 -25.34
C ARG A 143 -9.08 3.64 -25.88
N GLU A 144 -9.88 2.74 -26.46
CA GLU A 144 -11.18 3.09 -27.05
C GLU A 144 -12.15 3.67 -26.03
N LYS A 145 -12.20 3.06 -24.83
CA LYS A 145 -13.04 3.53 -23.73
C LYS A 145 -12.59 4.89 -23.21
N LEU A 146 -11.28 5.13 -23.15
CA LEU A 146 -10.71 6.43 -22.76
C LEU A 146 -11.08 7.52 -23.78
N LEU A 147 -11.01 7.22 -25.08
CA LEU A 147 -11.43 8.13 -26.15
C LEU A 147 -12.94 8.41 -26.11
N GLN A 148 -13.76 7.40 -25.80
CA GLN A 148 -15.22 7.54 -25.77
C GLN A 148 -15.72 8.29 -24.53
N ARG A 149 -15.16 8.00 -23.36
CA ARG A 149 -15.64 8.57 -22.08
C ARG A 149 -14.90 9.85 -21.68
N GLY A 150 -13.70 10.06 -22.21
CA GLY A 150 -12.87 11.21 -21.93
C GLY A 150 -12.47 11.36 -20.46
N SER A 151 -12.01 12.56 -20.11
CA SER A 151 -11.44 12.90 -18.81
C SER A 151 -12.39 13.68 -17.90
N VAL A 152 -13.70 13.69 -18.18
CA VAL A 152 -14.67 14.53 -17.44
C VAL A 152 -15.37 13.83 -16.28
N GLY A 153 -15.48 12.50 -16.33
CA GLY A 153 -16.27 11.70 -15.40
C GLY A 153 -15.44 10.81 -14.49
N MET A 154 -16.14 10.06 -13.62
CA MET A 154 -15.57 8.95 -12.88
C MET A 154 -15.96 7.64 -13.55
N TYR A 155 -15.00 6.76 -13.77
CA TYR A 155 -15.26 5.39 -14.22
C TYR A 155 -14.08 4.47 -13.89
N GLN A 156 -14.37 3.17 -13.89
CA GLN A 156 -13.39 2.12 -13.73
C GLN A 156 -13.22 1.32 -15.01
N MET A 157 -12.09 0.65 -15.09
CA MET A 157 -11.68 -0.22 -16.18
C MET A 157 -10.85 -1.36 -15.62
N ARG A 158 -10.80 -2.44 -16.39
CA ARG A 158 -10.01 -3.62 -16.06
C ARG A 158 -8.93 -3.81 -17.11
N GLY A 159 -7.82 -4.41 -16.70
CA GLY A 159 -6.77 -4.85 -17.61
C GLY A 159 -5.94 -5.93 -16.94
N GLU A 160 -5.06 -6.54 -17.71
CA GLU A 160 -4.19 -7.62 -17.25
C GLU A 160 -2.73 -7.27 -17.54
N VAL A 161 -1.85 -7.40 -16.56
CA VAL A 161 -0.41 -7.16 -16.70
C VAL A 161 0.30 -8.35 -16.10
N ASP A 162 1.16 -9.01 -16.89
CA ASP A 162 1.92 -10.20 -16.48
C ASP A 162 1.06 -11.31 -15.85
N GLY A 163 -0.15 -11.54 -16.39
CA GLY A 163 -1.10 -12.55 -15.91
C GLY A 163 -1.88 -12.14 -14.65
N VAL A 164 -1.67 -10.93 -14.14
CA VAL A 164 -2.40 -10.39 -12.98
C VAL A 164 -3.47 -9.41 -13.47
N GLY A 165 -4.72 -9.66 -13.08
CA GLY A 165 -5.82 -8.74 -13.35
C GLY A 165 -5.75 -7.49 -12.46
N TYR A 166 -6.15 -6.34 -12.98
CA TYR A 166 -6.20 -5.08 -12.24
C TYR A 166 -7.51 -4.35 -12.48
N VAL A 167 -7.94 -3.57 -11.48
CA VAL A 167 -8.93 -2.52 -11.64
C VAL A 167 -8.24 -1.17 -11.53
N LEU A 168 -8.48 -0.31 -12.50
CA LEU A 168 -8.04 1.07 -12.53
C LEU A 168 -9.26 2.00 -12.49
N GLY A 169 -9.23 3.00 -11.60
CA GLY A 169 -10.27 4.01 -11.48
C GLY A 169 -9.74 5.40 -11.77
N VAL A 170 -10.45 6.12 -12.64
CA VAL A 170 -10.23 7.52 -12.96
C VAL A 170 -11.38 8.38 -12.46
N ASN A 171 -11.09 9.61 -12.04
CA ASN A 171 -12.08 10.63 -11.71
C ASN A 171 -11.63 11.98 -12.27
N ARG A 172 -12.39 12.52 -13.22
CA ARG A 172 -12.05 13.76 -13.93
C ARG A 172 -10.61 13.73 -14.48
N GLY A 173 -10.27 12.62 -15.16
CA GLY A 173 -8.94 12.40 -15.75
C GLY A 173 -7.86 12.00 -14.75
N ARG A 174 -8.08 12.10 -13.44
CA ARG A 174 -7.08 11.73 -12.44
C ARG A 174 -7.17 10.24 -12.11
N VAL A 175 -6.05 9.53 -12.24
CA VAL A 175 -5.89 8.16 -11.73
C VAL A 175 -5.82 8.22 -10.20
N GLY A 176 -6.80 7.63 -9.54
CA GLY A 176 -6.91 7.66 -8.08
C GLY A 176 -7.07 6.28 -7.44
N GLN A 177 -7.23 5.24 -8.25
CA GLN A 177 -7.44 3.88 -7.78
C GLN A 177 -6.74 2.92 -8.74
N PHE A 178 -5.96 2.01 -8.19
CA PHE A 178 -5.33 0.92 -8.91
C PHE A 178 -5.05 -0.21 -7.94
N TYR A 179 -5.56 -1.40 -8.21
CA TYR A 179 -5.40 -2.56 -7.33
C TYR A 179 -5.55 -3.86 -8.11
N PRO A 180 -4.82 -4.92 -7.72
CA PRO A 180 -4.94 -6.22 -8.36
C PRO A 180 -6.27 -6.88 -8.00
N ILE A 181 -6.76 -7.71 -8.91
CA ILE A 181 -7.93 -8.57 -8.74
C ILE A 181 -7.53 -10.02 -9.06
N GLY A 182 -7.80 -10.91 -8.11
CA GLY A 182 -7.44 -12.33 -8.13
C GLY A 182 -8.01 -12.99 -6.88
#